data_AF-A0A318HS39-F1
#
_entry.id   AF-A0A318HS39-F1
#
_cell.length_a   1.000
_cell.length_b   1.000
_cell.length_c   1.000
_cell.angle_alpha   90.00
_cell.angle_beta   90.00
_cell.angle_gamma   90.00
#
_symmetry.space_group_name_H-M   'P 1'
#
loop_
_entity.id
_entity.type
_entity.pdbx_description
1 polymer ?
#
loop_
_entity_poly.entity_id
_entity_poly.type
_entity_poly.pdbx_seq_one_letter_code
_entity_poly.pdbx_strand_id
1 'polypeptide(L)'
;MSQADFGSPREAARAFTPKLSAFVDDTLNPCVWSDPTLSLRDRSLVTVAALIAGGHLDELPSHLRRAVTNGVTHALTQDICYPTVVVASCNLLPVRMQAGATYDE
;
A
#
# COMPACT_ATOMS: atom_id res chain seq x y z
N MET A 1 -0.98 -19.13 -24.96
CA MET A 1 -0.95 -18.59 -23.60
C MET A 1 0.50 -18.26 -23.32
N SER A 2 0.86 -17.00 -23.02
CA SER A 2 2.25 -16.65 -22.73
C SER A 2 2.72 -17.48 -21.53
N GLN A 3 3.89 -18.12 -21.62
CA GLN A 3 4.48 -18.76 -20.45
C GLN A 3 4.75 -17.70 -19.39
N ALA A 4 4.43 -18.02 -18.13
CA ALA A 4 4.73 -17.14 -17.01
C ALA A 4 6.24 -17.07 -16.81
N ASP A 5 6.80 -15.85 -16.75
CA ASP A 5 8.20 -15.61 -16.40
C ASP A 5 8.31 -15.53 -14.87
N PHE A 6 8.98 -16.50 -14.27
CA PHE A 6 9.19 -16.59 -12.83
C PHE A 6 10.44 -15.86 -12.33
N GLY A 7 11.19 -15.18 -13.20
CA GLY A 7 12.33 -14.34 -12.81
C GLY A 7 11.92 -13.05 -12.10
N SER A 8 10.66 -12.64 -12.22
CA SER A 8 10.06 -11.51 -11.52
C SER A 8 8.69 -11.89 -10.96
N PRO A 9 8.44 -11.72 -9.65
CA PRO A 9 7.12 -11.99 -9.07
C PRO A 9 5.99 -11.23 -9.76
N ARG A 10 6.27 -10.01 -10.25
CA ARG A 10 5.31 -9.21 -11.01
C ARG A 10 5.02 -9.84 -12.37
N GLU A 11 6.04 -10.27 -13.11
CA GLU A 11 5.85 -10.88 -14.43
C GLU A 11 5.15 -12.24 -14.35
N ALA A 12 5.45 -13.04 -13.32
CA ALA A 12 4.74 -14.29 -13.04
C ALA A 12 3.25 -14.04 -12.79
N ALA A 13 2.91 -13.00 -12.01
CA ALA A 13 1.53 -12.66 -11.68
C ALA A 13 0.71 -12.18 -12.90
N ARG A 14 1.34 -11.63 -13.94
CA ARG A 14 0.65 -11.15 -15.15
C ARG A 14 -0.11 -12.26 -15.87
N ALA A 15 0.47 -13.47 -15.91
CA ALA A 15 -0.16 -14.63 -16.54
C ALA A 15 -1.49 -15.03 -15.88
N PHE A 16 -1.64 -14.71 -14.58
CA PHE A 16 -2.83 -15.04 -13.79
C PHE A 16 -3.78 -13.83 -13.61
N THR A 17 -3.28 -12.60 -13.79
CA THR A 17 -4.04 -11.36 -13.53
C THR A 17 -3.94 -10.33 -14.67
N PRO A 18 -4.25 -10.71 -15.93
CA PRO A 18 -3.97 -9.85 -17.10
C PRO A 18 -4.70 -8.50 -17.06
N LYS A 19 -5.95 -8.46 -16.56
CA LYS A 19 -6.70 -7.20 -16.44
C LYS A 19 -6.12 -6.25 -15.40
N LEU A 20 -5.68 -6.78 -14.26
CA LEU A 20 -5.04 -5.98 -13.22
C LEU A 20 -3.70 -5.44 -13.72
N SER A 21 -2.95 -6.26 -14.43
CA SER A 21 -1.66 -5.91 -15.02
C SER A 21 -1.80 -4.78 -16.04
N ALA A 22 -2.79 -4.86 -16.92
CA ALA A 22 -3.12 -3.77 -17.86
C ALA A 22 -3.51 -2.49 -17.11
N PHE A 23 -4.37 -2.57 -16.07
CA PHE A 23 -4.71 -1.40 -15.27
C PHE A 23 -3.49 -0.74 -14.60
N VAL A 24 -2.58 -1.55 -14.06
CA VAL A 24 -1.36 -1.04 -13.42
C VAL A 24 -0.47 -0.30 -14.43
N ASP A 25 -0.29 -0.88 -15.61
CA ASP A 25 0.60 -0.32 -16.64
C ASP A 25 0.00 0.86 -17.39
N ASP A 26 -1.30 0.79 -17.74
CA ASP A 26 -1.93 1.78 -18.62
C ASP A 26 -2.50 2.97 -17.84
N THR A 27 -2.86 2.77 -16.56
CA THR A 27 -3.57 3.79 -15.78
C THR A 27 -2.83 4.14 -14.49
N LEU A 28 -2.55 3.16 -13.64
CA LEU A 28 -2.04 3.45 -12.29
C LEU A 28 -0.66 4.09 -12.32
N ASN A 29 0.31 3.52 -13.05
CA ASN A 29 1.65 4.08 -13.10
C ASN A 29 1.69 5.42 -13.88
N PRO A 30 1.17 5.52 -15.12
CA PRO A 30 1.34 6.72 -15.94
C PRO A 30 0.45 7.88 -15.50
N CYS A 31 -0.79 7.60 -15.06
CA CYS A 31 -1.74 8.67 -14.72
C CYS A 31 -1.69 9.04 -13.24
N VAL A 32 -1.50 8.06 -12.34
CA VAL A 32 -1.55 8.32 -10.89
C VAL A 32 -0.16 8.51 -10.31
N TRP A 33 0.84 7.72 -10.68
CA TRP A 33 2.18 7.86 -10.09
C TRP A 33 3.09 8.84 -10.83
N SER A 34 2.89 9.03 -12.14
CA SER A 34 3.67 9.99 -12.94
C SER A 34 3.05 11.38 -13.07
N ASP A 35 1.94 11.66 -12.38
CA ASP A 35 1.33 12.99 -12.39
C ASP A 35 2.22 14.01 -11.65
N PRO A 36 2.66 15.08 -12.34
CA PRO A 36 3.65 16.04 -11.83
C PRO A 36 3.11 16.98 -10.74
N THR A 37 1.80 17.03 -10.51
CA THR A 37 1.19 17.95 -9.53
C THR A 37 1.55 17.61 -8.08
N LEU A 38 1.90 16.35 -7.80
CA LEU A 38 2.31 15.88 -6.48
C LEU A 38 3.58 15.05 -6.63
N SER A 39 4.60 15.39 -5.83
CA SER A 39 5.90 14.74 -5.89
C SER A 39 5.80 13.25 -5.54
N LEU A 40 6.69 12.43 -6.11
CA LEU A 40 6.81 11.01 -5.78
C LEU A 40 7.07 10.76 -4.29
N ARG A 41 7.71 11.73 -3.61
CA ARG A 41 7.94 11.73 -2.16
C ARG A 41 6.62 11.81 -1.41
N ASP A 42 5.80 12.79 -1.74
CA ASP A 42 4.54 13.05 -1.03
C ASP A 42 3.51 11.96 -1.33
N ARG A 43 3.46 11.44 -2.57
CA ARG A 43 2.63 10.27 -2.92
C ARG A 43 3.01 9.03 -2.10
N SER A 44 4.30 8.76 -1.97
CA SER A 44 4.78 7.66 -1.12
C SER A 44 4.41 7.87 0.35
N LEU A 45 4.52 9.09 0.85
CA LEU A 45 4.15 9.44 2.23
C LEU A 45 2.64 9.22 2.50
N VAL A 46 1.77 9.71 1.62
CA VAL A 46 0.32 9.52 1.70
C VAL A 46 -0.05 8.03 1.64
N THR A 47 0.63 7.26 0.80
CA THR A 47 0.38 5.81 0.69
C THR A 47 0.74 5.09 2.00
N VAL A 48 1.89 5.42 2.59
CA VAL A 48 2.32 4.85 3.88
C VAL A 48 1.32 5.21 4.98
N ALA A 49 0.85 6.45 5.04
CA ALA A 49 -0.18 6.87 5.99
C ALA A 49 -1.49 6.10 5.78
N ALA A 50 -1.94 5.94 4.54
CA ALA A 50 -3.15 5.18 4.23
C ALA A 50 -3.05 3.70 4.66
N LEU A 51 -1.89 3.06 4.45
CA LEU A 51 -1.64 1.68 4.87
C LEU A 51 -1.67 1.53 6.39
N ILE A 52 -1.04 2.45 7.12
CA ILE A 52 -1.07 2.46 8.60
C ILE A 52 -2.49 2.69 9.10
N ALA A 53 -3.21 3.65 8.52
CA ALA A 53 -4.60 3.96 8.88
C ALA A 53 -5.56 2.79 8.64
N GLY A 54 -5.37 2.06 7.53
CA GLY A 54 -6.16 0.89 7.15
C GLY A 54 -5.74 -0.42 7.80
N GLY A 55 -4.65 -0.43 8.58
CA GLY A 55 -4.13 -1.65 9.23
C GLY A 55 -3.48 -2.65 8.25
N HIS A 56 -3.12 -2.23 7.04
CA HIS A 56 -2.49 -3.07 6.02
C HIS A 56 -0.97 -3.17 6.23
N LEU A 57 -0.58 -3.72 7.38
CA LEU A 57 0.82 -3.73 7.83
C LEU A 57 1.72 -4.65 6.99
N ASP A 58 1.16 -5.67 6.34
CA ASP A 58 1.92 -6.61 5.49
C ASP A 58 2.50 -5.95 4.23
N GLU A 59 1.82 -4.94 3.70
CA GLU A 59 2.28 -4.14 2.54
C GLU A 59 3.29 -3.05 2.94
N LEU A 60 3.34 -2.70 4.22
CA LEU A 60 4.11 -1.57 4.73
C LEU A 60 5.62 -1.66 4.42
N PRO A 61 6.30 -2.82 4.55
CA PRO A 61 7.73 -2.91 4.27
C PRO A 61 8.10 -2.57 2.82
N SER A 62 7.29 -2.98 1.84
CA SER A 62 7.55 -2.71 0.42
C SER A 62 7.35 -1.22 0.10
N HIS A 63 6.31 -0.62 0.66
CA HIS A 63 5.98 0.79 0.48
C HIS A 63 6.93 1.73 1.22
N LEU A 64 7.44 1.35 2.39
CA LEU A 64 8.46 2.09 3.12
C LEU A 64 9.79 2.15 2.36
N ARG A 65 10.23 1.01 1.79
CA ARG A 65 11.45 0.99 0.95
C ARG A 65 11.31 1.95 -0.24
N ARG A 66 10.15 1.90 -0.92
CA ARG A 66 9.85 2.82 -2.04
C ARG A 66 9.78 4.28 -1.59
N ALA A 67 9.23 4.55 -0.41
CA ALA A 67 9.17 5.90 0.14
C ALA A 67 10.57 6.49 0.38
N VAL A 68 11.48 5.69 0.94
CA VAL A 68 12.89 6.10 1.15
C VAL A 68 13.59 6.36 -0.18
N THR A 69 13.43 5.48 -1.18
CA THR A 69 13.97 5.71 -2.53
C THR A 69 13.42 6.99 -3.16
N ASN A 70 12.18 7.37 -2.86
CA ASN A 70 11.55 8.60 -3.32
C ASN A 70 11.89 9.84 -2.47
N GLY A 71 12.79 9.73 -1.47
CA GLY A 71 13.27 10.87 -0.68
C GLY A 71 12.50 11.16 0.62
N VAL A 72 11.68 10.21 1.11
CA VAL A 72 11.10 10.29 2.45
C VAL A 72 12.18 9.97 3.49
N THR A 73 12.34 10.84 4.48
CA THR A 73 13.32 10.66 5.57
C THR A 73 12.73 9.85 6.71
N HIS A 74 13.58 9.17 7.48
CA HIS A 74 13.15 8.37 8.64
C HIS A 74 12.37 9.21 9.67
N ALA A 75 12.81 10.45 9.91
CA ALA A 75 12.11 11.38 10.80
C ALA A 75 10.67 11.63 10.36
N LEU A 76 10.45 11.84 9.06
CA LEU A 76 9.10 12.10 8.52
C LEU A 76 8.19 10.87 8.61
N THR A 77 8.73 9.67 8.41
CA THR A 77 7.99 8.41 8.62
C THR A 77 7.64 8.21 10.09
N GLN A 78 8.52 8.59 11.00
CA GLN A 78 8.26 8.51 12.44
C GLN A 78 7.17 9.52 12.85
N ASP A 79 7.25 10.76 12.35
CA ASP A 79 6.27 11.81 12.62
C ASP A 79 4.88 11.48 12.07
N ILE A 80 4.76 10.74 10.96
CA ILE A 80 3.46 10.33 10.42
C ILE A 80 2.87 9.11 11.13
N CYS A 81 3.71 8.22 11.68
CA CYS A 81 3.24 7.06 12.45
C CYS A 81 2.42 7.48 13.67
N TYR A 82 2.88 8.49 14.42
CA TYR A 82 2.18 8.95 15.63
C TYR A 82 0.72 9.38 15.40
N PRO A 83 0.41 10.36 14.51
CA PRO A 83 -0.96 10.79 14.28
C PRO A 83 -1.79 9.73 13.54
N THR A 84 -1.19 8.94 12.64
CA THR A 84 -1.94 7.94 11.87
C THR A 84 -2.39 6.78 12.75
N VAL A 85 -1.58 6.34 13.72
CA VAL A 85 -1.99 5.34 14.72
C VAL A 85 -3.13 5.86 15.59
N VAL A 86 -3.16 7.15 15.93
CA VAL A 86 -4.27 7.78 16.67
C VAL A 86 -5.55 7.76 15.83
N VAL A 87 -5.50 8.13 14.55
CA VAL A 87 -6.67 8.07 13.64
C VAL A 87 -7.13 6.63 13.41
N ALA A 88 -6.18 5.70 13.23
CA ALA A 88 -6.48 4.27 13.06
C ALA A 88 -7.17 3.68 14.30
N SER A 89 -6.71 4.05 15.50
CA SER A 89 -7.31 3.55 16.75
C SER A 89 -8.73 4.07 16.98
N CYS A 90 -9.08 5.26 16.49
CA CYS A 90 -10.48 5.73 16.45
C CYS A 90 -11.37 4.90 15.50
N ASN A 91 -10.83 4.39 14.39
CA ASN A 91 -11.58 3.61 13.38
C ASN A 91 -11.57 2.09 13.62
N LEU A 92 -10.62 1.55 14.37
CA LEU A 92 -10.48 0.10 14.64
C LEU A 92 -11.30 -0.41 15.84
N LEU A 93 -11.88 0.50 16.65
CA LEU A 93 -12.77 0.17 17.77
C LEU A 93 -14.02 -0.64 17.37
N PRO A 94 -14.77 -0.32 16.29
CA PRO A 94 -15.95 -1.10 15.91
C PRO A 94 -15.62 -2.44 15.22
N VAL A 95 -14.48 -2.59 14.54
CA VAL A 95 -14.13 -3.84 13.82
C VAL A 95 -13.72 -4.96 14.77
N ARG A 96 -13.17 -4.63 15.95
CA ARG A 96 -12.76 -5.62 16.95
C ARG A 96 -13.94 -6.27 17.70
N MET A 97 -15.14 -5.71 17.61
CA MET A 97 -16.37 -6.27 18.19
C MET A 97 -17.00 -7.38 17.32
N GLN A 98 -16.68 -7.47 16.02
CA GLN A 98 -17.27 -8.47 15.12
C GLN A 98 -16.44 -9.76 14.98
N ALA A 99 -15.17 -9.74 15.39
CA ALA A 99 -14.32 -10.94 15.37
C ALA A 99 -14.47 -11.84 16.61
N GLY A 100 -15.23 -11.42 17.63
CA GLY A 100 -15.44 -12.17 18.88
C GLY A 100 -16.76 -12.95 18.97
N ALA A 101 -17.59 -12.95 17.94
CA ALA A 101 -18.95 -13.51 17.98
C ALA A 101 -19.15 -14.82 17.20
N THR A 102 -18.07 -15.50 16.80
CA THR A 102 -18.17 -16.79 16.07
C THR A 102 -17.23 -17.84 16.62
N TYR A 103 -17.35 -18.17 17.91
CA TYR A 103 -16.97 -19.48 18.46
C TYR A 103 -17.79 -19.72 19.74
N ASP A 104 -19.01 -20.22 19.56
CA ASP A 104 -19.73 -21.07 20.52
C ASP A 104 -20.91 -21.73 19.76
N GLU A 105 -20.66 -22.96 19.28
CA GLU A 105 -21.50 -24.18 19.37
C GLU A 105 -20.78 -25.34 18.66
#